data_AF-A0A7X5QPX0-F1
#
_entry.id   AF-A0A7X5QPX0-F1
#
_cell.length_a   1.000
_cell.length_b   1.000
_cell.length_c   1.000
_cell.angle_alpha   90.00
_cell.angle_beta   90.00
_cell.angle_gamma   90.00
#
_symmetry.space_group_name_H-M   'P 1'
#
loop_
_entity.id
_entity.type
_entity.pdbx_description
1 polymer ?
#
loop_
_entity_poly.entity_id
_entity_poly.type
_entity_poly.pdbx_seq_one_letter_code
_entity_poly.pdbx_strand_id
1 'polypeptide(L)'
;MNTNTYLFLNTENIKYYDDPQINKGTTPQPISKYWPNLPDEFQRHIDDVINLNGYLYFFKGSKYLKFDIAKAQVSEGPKPIVDGWPGLTGTEFENGIDAATEWVDEKQNIVYFFKGSHYLKYTISSHTIYMDTISAGWGTINKYAEYSNNLDSVILWRNIASYFIYFFKNNNYIRYNTKTGAIDAGPGSIQAGWPGVTFNKIQAAVSVDADLLGSKRDNNNGKCGVCGTNDTGKHCFELPHSIRFGLTAYANTSTHQQTIKVYIDNLLVDTLTRRGTDNVIGVKTYTSGTGKVCIEIVGDSKPCKLRYFDNTLDGKPGAVIIGAENGNKNNYNDSIVVLNWPLL
;
A
#
# COMPACT_ATOMS: atom_id res chain seq x y z
N MET A 1 -0.07 -3.69 8.43
CA MET A 1 -1.00 -3.73 7.28
C MET A 1 -2.22 -4.48 7.73
N ASN A 2 -3.40 -3.89 7.50
CA ASN A 2 -4.69 -4.56 7.72
C ASN A 2 -5.03 -5.35 6.46
N THR A 3 -4.33 -6.46 6.21
CA THR A 3 -4.54 -7.26 4.99
C THR A 3 -5.60 -8.33 5.26
N ASN A 4 -6.44 -8.59 4.26
CA ASN A 4 -7.28 -9.77 4.22
C ASN A 4 -6.99 -10.56 2.94
N THR A 5 -6.92 -11.88 3.08
CA THR A 5 -6.83 -12.79 1.95
C THR A 5 -8.21 -13.31 1.60
N TYR A 6 -8.57 -13.26 0.32
CA TYR A 6 -9.81 -13.87 -0.18
C TYR A 6 -9.44 -15.14 -0.94
N LEU A 7 -9.99 -16.27 -0.50
CA LEU A 7 -9.79 -17.59 -1.10
C LEU A 7 -11.08 -17.97 -1.82
N PHE A 8 -11.02 -18.40 -3.08
CA PHE A 8 -12.19 -18.69 -3.91
C PHE A 8 -12.28 -20.18 -4.24
N LEU A 9 -13.51 -20.71 -4.25
CA LEU A 9 -13.84 -22.06 -4.69
C LEU A 9 -15.26 -22.07 -5.26
N ASN A 10 -15.39 -22.41 -6.52
CA ASN A 10 -16.61 -22.48 -7.31
C ASN A 10 -17.37 -21.16 -7.30
N THR A 11 -18.46 -21.08 -6.57
CA THR A 11 -19.33 -19.89 -6.45
C THR A 11 -19.12 -19.15 -5.13
N GLU A 12 -18.20 -19.63 -4.31
CA GLU A 12 -17.98 -19.17 -2.94
C GLU A 12 -16.58 -18.61 -2.75
N ASN A 13 -16.44 -17.81 -1.71
CA ASN A 13 -15.16 -17.41 -1.18
C ASN A 13 -15.16 -17.38 0.35
N ILE A 14 -13.96 -17.50 0.90
CA ILE A 14 -13.66 -17.31 2.32
C ILE A 14 -12.81 -16.05 2.44
N LYS A 15 -13.24 -15.10 3.24
CA LYS A 15 -12.38 -14.02 3.73
C LYS A 15 -11.54 -14.57 4.88
N TYR A 16 -10.23 -14.44 4.79
CA TYR A 16 -9.24 -14.80 5.80
C TYR A 16 -8.60 -13.52 6.36
N TYR A 17 -8.66 -13.37 7.68
CA TYR A 17 -8.05 -12.22 8.35
C TYR A 17 -6.57 -12.49 8.58
N ASP A 18 -5.68 -11.74 7.92
CA ASP A 18 -4.23 -11.92 8.03
C ASP A 18 -3.64 -11.26 9.29
N ASP A 19 -4.48 -10.55 10.05
CA ASP A 19 -4.13 -10.01 11.36
C ASP A 19 -3.62 -11.14 12.27
N PRO A 20 -2.38 -11.06 12.80
CA PRO A 20 -1.82 -12.09 13.67
C PRO A 20 -2.67 -12.40 14.92
N GLN A 21 -3.50 -11.47 15.37
CA GLN A 21 -4.41 -11.66 16.52
C GLN A 21 -5.67 -12.47 16.14
N ILE A 22 -6.07 -12.45 14.88
CA ILE A 22 -7.25 -13.17 14.39
C ILE A 22 -6.81 -14.44 13.65
N ASN A 23 -6.00 -14.29 12.60
CA ASN A 23 -5.37 -15.32 11.77
C ASN A 23 -6.33 -16.48 11.45
N LYS A 24 -7.50 -16.15 10.92
CA LYS A 24 -8.62 -17.09 10.79
C LYS A 24 -9.54 -16.79 9.61
N GLY A 25 -9.99 -17.85 8.95
CA GLY A 25 -11.01 -17.85 7.91
C GLY A 25 -12.43 -17.66 8.45
N THR A 26 -13.25 -16.96 7.68
CA THR A 26 -14.71 -16.91 7.83
C THR A 26 -15.37 -18.19 7.31
N THR A 27 -16.67 -18.34 7.53
CA THR A 27 -17.44 -19.37 6.83
C THR A 27 -17.54 -19.04 5.33
N PRO A 28 -17.61 -20.03 4.43
CA PRO A 28 -17.85 -19.80 3.02
C PRO A 28 -19.08 -18.92 2.79
N GLN A 29 -18.96 -18.00 1.83
CA GLN A 29 -20.03 -17.11 1.40
C GLN A 29 -20.06 -17.05 -0.12
N PRO A 30 -21.21 -16.75 -0.75
CA PRO A 30 -21.25 -16.47 -2.17
C PRO A 30 -20.28 -15.33 -2.53
N ILE A 31 -19.60 -15.44 -3.67
CA ILE A 31 -18.63 -14.43 -4.15
C ILE A 31 -19.26 -13.02 -4.15
N SER A 32 -20.54 -12.91 -4.53
CA SER A 32 -21.30 -11.65 -4.56
C SER A 32 -21.41 -10.94 -3.21
N LYS A 33 -21.21 -11.63 -2.08
CA LYS A 33 -21.24 -10.99 -0.75
C LYS A 33 -20.07 -10.03 -0.56
N TYR A 34 -18.87 -10.44 -0.97
CA TYR A 34 -17.65 -9.63 -0.83
C TYR A 34 -17.30 -8.88 -2.10
N TRP A 35 -17.80 -9.34 -3.25
CA TRP A 35 -17.51 -8.79 -4.57
C TRP A 35 -18.81 -8.51 -5.35
N PRO A 36 -19.73 -7.69 -4.81
CA PRO A 36 -21.06 -7.48 -5.41
C PRO A 36 -21.00 -6.82 -6.78
N ASN A 37 -19.91 -6.11 -7.08
CA ASN A 37 -19.73 -5.36 -8.33
C ASN A 37 -18.99 -6.18 -9.41
N LEU A 38 -18.72 -7.47 -9.18
CA LEU A 38 -18.28 -8.37 -10.26
C LEU A 38 -19.48 -8.77 -11.12
N PRO A 39 -19.33 -8.85 -12.46
CA PRO A 39 -20.37 -9.36 -13.33
C PRO A 39 -20.63 -10.85 -13.05
N ASP A 40 -21.85 -11.32 -13.34
CA ASP A 40 -22.29 -12.71 -13.08
C ASP A 40 -21.31 -13.77 -13.60
N GLU A 41 -20.66 -13.52 -14.75
CA GLU A 41 -19.63 -14.42 -15.31
C GLU A 41 -18.44 -14.62 -14.36
N PHE A 42 -18.07 -13.61 -13.57
CA PHE A 42 -16.95 -13.64 -12.62
C PHE A 42 -17.38 -13.90 -11.16
N GLN A 43 -18.66 -14.15 -10.89
CA GLN A 43 -19.12 -14.58 -9.57
C GLN A 43 -19.02 -16.11 -9.37
N ARG A 44 -18.31 -16.80 -10.27
CA ARG A 44 -18.10 -18.26 -10.23
C ARG A 44 -16.89 -18.69 -11.04
N HIS A 45 -16.24 -19.77 -10.62
CA HIS A 45 -15.15 -20.45 -11.35
C HIS A 45 -14.11 -19.44 -11.88
N ILE A 46 -13.58 -18.63 -10.97
CA ILE A 46 -12.43 -17.75 -11.23
C ILE A 46 -11.19 -18.64 -11.30
N ASP A 47 -10.34 -18.40 -12.30
CA ASP A 47 -9.12 -19.20 -12.50
C ASP A 47 -7.97 -18.71 -11.61
N ASP A 48 -7.71 -17.40 -11.56
CA ASP A 48 -6.93 -16.80 -10.45
C ASP A 48 -7.14 -15.29 -10.36
N VAL A 49 -6.58 -14.65 -9.32
CA VAL A 49 -6.64 -13.20 -9.11
C VAL A 49 -5.30 -12.67 -8.63
N ILE A 50 -4.81 -11.59 -9.21
CA ILE A 50 -3.60 -10.89 -8.73
C ILE A 50 -3.91 -9.49 -8.26
N ASN A 51 -3.10 -8.98 -7.33
CA ASN A 51 -3.17 -7.60 -6.86
C ASN A 51 -1.97 -6.79 -7.39
N LEU A 52 -2.26 -5.81 -8.27
CA LEU A 52 -1.23 -5.05 -8.94
C LEU A 52 -1.63 -3.57 -9.08
N ASN A 53 -0.79 -2.69 -8.54
CA ASN A 53 -0.87 -1.24 -8.72
C ASN A 53 -2.25 -0.63 -8.38
N GLY A 54 -2.88 -1.10 -7.30
CA GLY A 54 -4.20 -0.61 -6.84
C GLY A 54 -5.39 -1.24 -7.56
N TYR A 55 -5.15 -2.25 -8.41
CA TYR A 55 -6.18 -2.98 -9.12
C TYR A 55 -6.07 -4.48 -8.85
N LEU A 56 -7.21 -5.16 -8.87
CA LEU A 56 -7.24 -6.61 -8.97
C LEU A 56 -7.50 -7.00 -10.41
N TYR A 57 -6.79 -8.02 -10.89
CA TYR A 57 -7.02 -8.60 -12.20
C TYR A 57 -7.53 -10.02 -11.99
N PHE A 58 -8.81 -10.23 -12.28
CA PHE A 58 -9.45 -11.54 -12.24
C PHE A 58 -9.30 -12.20 -13.60
N PHE A 59 -8.92 -13.47 -13.61
CA PHE A 59 -8.77 -14.28 -14.83
C PHE A 59 -9.81 -15.41 -14.87
N LYS A 60 -10.34 -15.68 -16.07
CA LYS A 60 -11.29 -16.76 -16.30
C LYS A 60 -11.33 -17.15 -17.79
N GLY A 61 -10.97 -18.39 -18.10
CA GLY A 61 -10.77 -18.85 -19.47
C GLY A 61 -9.84 -17.90 -20.22
N SER A 62 -10.17 -17.56 -21.46
CA SER A 62 -9.41 -16.59 -22.26
C SER A 62 -9.65 -15.11 -21.89
N LYS A 63 -10.34 -14.82 -20.78
CA LYS A 63 -10.72 -13.45 -20.39
C LYS A 63 -10.05 -12.98 -19.10
N TYR A 64 -9.90 -11.67 -18.99
CA TYR A 64 -9.61 -10.98 -17.74
C TYR A 64 -10.59 -9.85 -17.47
N LEU A 65 -10.64 -9.42 -16.21
CA LEU A 65 -11.40 -8.27 -15.71
C LEU A 65 -10.51 -7.47 -14.76
N LYS A 66 -10.52 -6.15 -14.86
CA LYS A 66 -9.77 -5.24 -13.99
C LYS A 66 -10.70 -4.52 -13.03
N PHE A 67 -10.47 -4.71 -11.74
CA PHE A 67 -11.25 -4.17 -10.65
C PHE A 67 -10.45 -3.10 -9.89
N ASP A 68 -11.01 -1.91 -9.74
CA ASP A 68 -10.43 -0.80 -8.99
C ASP A 68 -10.67 -1.05 -7.49
N ILE A 69 -9.59 -1.27 -6.72
CA ILE A 69 -9.67 -1.61 -5.29
C ILE A 69 -10.29 -0.45 -4.52
N ALA A 70 -9.81 0.77 -4.74
CA ALA A 70 -10.27 1.96 -4.02
C ALA A 70 -11.77 2.21 -4.25
N LYS A 71 -12.22 2.12 -5.50
CA LYS A 71 -13.63 2.32 -5.83
C LYS A 71 -14.51 1.09 -5.59
N ALA A 72 -13.90 -0.05 -5.27
CA ALA A 72 -14.56 -1.35 -5.17
C ALA A 72 -15.48 -1.66 -6.37
N GLN A 73 -15.02 -1.38 -7.60
CA GLN A 73 -15.82 -1.59 -8.80
C GLN A 73 -14.98 -2.02 -9.99
N VAL A 74 -15.63 -2.65 -10.98
CA VAL A 74 -15.01 -2.97 -12.26
C VAL A 74 -14.66 -1.68 -13.00
N SER A 75 -13.42 -1.59 -13.46
CA SER A 75 -12.91 -0.47 -14.25
C SER A 75 -12.72 -0.83 -15.73
N GLU A 76 -12.53 -2.11 -16.03
CA GLU A 76 -12.35 -2.62 -17.38
C GLU A 76 -12.65 -4.12 -17.47
N GLY A 77 -13.16 -4.57 -18.62
CA GLY A 77 -13.45 -5.97 -18.89
C GLY A 77 -14.91 -6.38 -18.60
N PRO A 78 -15.26 -7.65 -18.83
CA PRO A 78 -14.39 -8.72 -19.31
C PRO A 78 -13.86 -8.52 -20.74
N LYS A 79 -12.58 -8.79 -20.97
CA LYS A 79 -11.91 -8.71 -22.29
C LYS A 79 -10.95 -9.89 -22.48
N PRO A 80 -10.54 -10.23 -23.72
CA PRO A 80 -9.45 -11.19 -23.96
C PRO A 80 -8.21 -10.87 -23.13
N ILE A 81 -7.55 -11.89 -22.57
CA ILE A 81 -6.33 -11.72 -21.74
C ILE A 81 -5.28 -10.86 -22.48
N VAL A 82 -5.07 -11.13 -23.77
CA VAL A 82 -4.05 -10.44 -24.59
C VAL A 82 -4.28 -8.94 -24.75
N ASP A 83 -5.50 -8.44 -24.54
CA ASP A 83 -5.79 -6.99 -24.62
C ASP A 83 -5.15 -6.23 -23.45
N GLY A 84 -5.16 -6.82 -22.25
CA GLY A 84 -4.52 -6.24 -21.06
C GLY A 84 -3.08 -6.73 -20.83
N TRP A 85 -2.74 -7.87 -21.44
CA TRP A 85 -1.50 -8.59 -21.23
C TRP A 85 -0.86 -8.97 -22.57
N PRO A 86 -0.48 -7.99 -23.42
CA PRO A 86 -0.10 -8.23 -24.82
C PRO A 86 1.10 -9.17 -24.99
N GLY A 87 2.04 -9.17 -24.04
CA GLY A 87 3.15 -10.13 -24.00
C GLY A 87 2.74 -11.61 -23.93
N LEU A 88 1.48 -11.93 -23.60
CA LEU A 88 0.96 -13.30 -23.58
C LEU A 88 0.46 -13.79 -24.96
N THR A 89 0.43 -12.92 -25.98
CA THR A 89 -0.04 -13.27 -27.34
C THR A 89 0.78 -14.41 -27.92
N GLY A 90 0.11 -15.43 -28.46
CA GLY A 90 0.75 -16.61 -29.05
C GLY A 90 1.36 -17.58 -28.04
N THR A 91 1.13 -17.37 -26.74
CA THR A 91 1.52 -18.30 -25.68
C THR A 91 0.33 -19.12 -25.20
N GLU A 92 0.58 -20.22 -24.49
CA GLU A 92 -0.50 -21.04 -23.92
C GLU A 92 -1.37 -20.29 -22.88
N PHE A 93 -0.87 -19.17 -22.35
CA PHE A 93 -1.54 -18.35 -21.33
C PHE A 93 -2.63 -17.43 -21.90
N GLU A 94 -2.65 -17.20 -23.22
CA GLU A 94 -3.67 -16.33 -23.85
C GLU A 94 -5.10 -16.89 -23.70
N ASN A 95 -5.22 -18.20 -23.49
CA ASN A 95 -6.49 -18.92 -23.40
C ASN A 95 -6.84 -19.39 -21.98
N GLY A 96 -6.07 -18.94 -20.97
CA GLY A 96 -6.35 -19.19 -19.56
C GLY A 96 -5.11 -19.47 -18.75
N ILE A 97 -5.22 -19.24 -17.45
CA ILE A 97 -4.13 -19.27 -16.48
C ILE A 97 -4.51 -20.28 -15.40
N ASP A 98 -3.59 -21.12 -14.95
CA ASP A 98 -3.89 -22.07 -13.87
C ASP A 98 -3.68 -21.41 -12.50
N ALA A 99 -2.66 -20.56 -12.39
CA ALA A 99 -2.41 -19.72 -11.22
C ALA A 99 -1.59 -18.48 -11.58
N ALA A 100 -1.64 -17.43 -10.77
CA ALA A 100 -0.80 -16.25 -10.93
C ALA A 100 -0.52 -15.53 -9.61
N THR A 101 0.67 -14.94 -9.48
CA THR A 101 1.02 -14.10 -8.34
C THR A 101 1.86 -12.90 -8.77
N GLU A 102 1.65 -11.75 -8.14
CA GLU A 102 2.63 -10.67 -8.22
C GLU A 102 3.90 -10.98 -7.40
N TRP A 103 5.01 -10.35 -7.75
CA TRP A 103 6.25 -10.40 -6.97
C TRP A 103 6.33 -9.27 -5.94
N VAL A 104 7.15 -9.49 -4.91
CA VAL A 104 7.31 -8.57 -3.78
C VAL A 104 7.97 -7.24 -4.14
N ASP A 105 8.78 -7.20 -5.20
CA ASP A 105 9.52 -5.99 -5.58
C ASP A 105 8.63 -5.00 -6.36
N GLU A 106 8.12 -4.01 -5.64
CA GLU A 106 7.30 -2.91 -6.15
C GLU A 106 8.01 -2.06 -7.22
N LYS A 107 9.34 -2.12 -7.34
CA LYS A 107 10.07 -1.38 -8.38
C LYS A 107 10.04 -2.08 -9.73
N GLN A 108 10.00 -3.41 -9.73
CA GLN A 108 10.11 -4.20 -10.96
C GLN A 108 8.75 -4.55 -11.57
N ASN A 109 7.65 -4.39 -10.83
CA ASN A 109 6.28 -4.71 -11.25
C ASN A 109 6.25 -6.02 -12.06
N ILE A 110 6.58 -7.12 -11.40
CA ILE A 110 6.63 -8.45 -12.01
C ILE A 110 5.40 -9.25 -11.61
N VAL A 111 4.85 -9.97 -12.58
CA VAL A 111 3.81 -10.99 -12.37
C VAL A 111 4.35 -12.33 -12.85
N TYR A 112 4.08 -13.39 -12.09
CA TYR A 112 4.34 -14.75 -12.49
C TYR A 112 3.01 -15.42 -12.83
N PHE A 113 2.90 -15.95 -14.04
CA PHE A 113 1.79 -16.78 -14.49
C PHE A 113 2.22 -18.24 -14.52
N PHE A 114 1.32 -19.16 -14.20
CA PHE A 114 1.56 -20.60 -14.20
C PHE A 114 0.50 -21.30 -15.05
N LYS A 115 0.95 -22.23 -15.90
CA LYS A 115 0.09 -23.06 -16.73
C LYS A 115 0.75 -24.37 -17.08
N GLY A 116 0.06 -25.48 -16.88
CA GLY A 116 0.63 -26.81 -17.10
C GLY A 116 1.92 -26.94 -16.28
N SER A 117 3.03 -27.32 -16.92
CA SER A 117 4.36 -27.40 -16.29
C SER A 117 5.22 -26.14 -16.42
N HIS A 118 4.69 -25.07 -17.02
CA HIS A 118 5.44 -23.84 -17.28
C HIS A 118 5.03 -22.72 -16.33
N TYR A 119 5.99 -21.82 -16.10
CA TYR A 119 5.69 -20.50 -15.61
C TYR A 119 6.20 -19.45 -16.60
N LEU A 120 5.59 -18.28 -16.53
CA LEU A 120 5.96 -17.12 -17.32
C LEU A 120 6.14 -15.93 -16.38
N LYS A 121 7.35 -15.38 -16.36
CA LYS A 121 7.67 -14.12 -15.69
C LYS A 121 7.37 -12.96 -16.64
N TYR A 122 6.42 -12.13 -16.26
CA TYR A 122 5.93 -10.99 -17.02
C TYR A 122 6.44 -9.69 -16.41
N THR A 123 7.11 -8.85 -17.20
CA THR A 123 7.53 -7.51 -16.80
C THR A 123 6.48 -6.50 -17.25
N ILE A 124 5.80 -5.83 -16.31
CA ILE A 124 4.66 -4.96 -16.62
C ILE A 124 5.04 -3.75 -17.46
N SER A 125 6.17 -3.10 -17.16
CA SER A 125 6.56 -1.83 -17.82
C SER A 125 6.88 -1.98 -19.30
N SER A 126 7.39 -3.14 -19.71
CA SER A 126 7.82 -3.44 -21.08
C SER A 126 6.94 -4.48 -21.78
N HIS A 127 6.01 -5.11 -21.05
CA HIS A 127 5.23 -6.27 -21.50
C HIS A 127 6.10 -7.43 -22.03
N THR A 128 7.36 -7.53 -21.59
CA THR A 128 8.27 -8.61 -21.99
C THR A 128 8.07 -9.83 -21.13
N ILE A 129 8.26 -11.01 -21.73
CA ILE A 129 8.09 -12.30 -21.05
C ILE A 129 9.39 -13.09 -21.00
N TYR A 130 9.55 -13.87 -19.94
CA TYR A 130 10.51 -14.98 -19.85
C TYR A 130 9.72 -16.22 -19.45
N MET A 131 9.90 -17.33 -20.16
CA MET A 131 9.17 -18.57 -19.91
C MET A 131 10.15 -19.71 -19.65
N ASP A 132 9.83 -20.56 -18.68
CA ASP A 132 10.60 -21.75 -18.33
C ASP A 132 9.68 -22.75 -17.59
N THR A 133 10.18 -23.94 -17.28
CA THR A 133 9.46 -24.91 -16.45
C THR A 133 9.39 -24.44 -15.00
N ILE A 134 8.28 -24.75 -14.31
CA ILE A 134 8.11 -24.44 -12.88
C ILE A 134 9.29 -25.00 -12.08
N SER A 135 9.67 -26.24 -12.41
CA SER A 135 10.82 -26.95 -11.84
C SER A 135 12.16 -26.24 -11.98
N ALA A 136 12.42 -25.56 -13.10
CA ALA A 136 13.70 -24.87 -13.31
C ALA A 136 13.73 -23.52 -12.56
N GLY A 137 12.71 -22.69 -12.72
CA GLY A 137 12.70 -21.34 -12.17
C GLY A 137 12.42 -21.25 -10.68
N TRP A 138 11.71 -22.24 -10.13
CA TRP A 138 11.36 -22.32 -8.72
C TRP A 138 12.06 -23.51 -8.05
N GLY A 139 13.34 -23.76 -8.40
CA GLY A 139 14.08 -25.01 -8.19
C GLY A 139 14.05 -25.69 -6.81
N THR A 140 13.60 -25.02 -5.74
CA THR A 140 13.30 -25.69 -4.46
C THR A 140 12.00 -26.51 -4.49
N ILE A 141 11.09 -26.23 -5.43
CA ILE A 141 9.86 -26.99 -5.73
C ILE A 141 10.17 -28.39 -6.28
N ASN A 142 11.34 -28.64 -6.87
CA ASN A 142 11.70 -29.98 -7.38
C ASN A 142 11.68 -31.09 -6.31
N LYS A 143 11.77 -30.72 -5.03
CA LYS A 143 11.57 -31.65 -3.91
C LYS A 143 10.13 -32.17 -3.80
N TYR A 144 9.18 -31.49 -4.44
CA TYR A 144 7.74 -31.72 -4.39
C TYR A 144 7.16 -31.75 -5.80
N ALA A 145 7.41 -32.85 -6.53
CA ALA A 145 7.06 -32.99 -7.95
C ALA A 145 5.60 -32.69 -8.31
N GLU A 146 4.66 -32.83 -7.36
CA GLU A 146 3.24 -32.50 -7.56
C GLU A 146 2.96 -31.00 -7.79
N TYR A 147 3.87 -30.12 -7.35
CA TYR A 147 3.78 -28.67 -7.52
C TYR A 147 4.50 -28.17 -8.80
N SER A 148 5.10 -29.08 -9.57
CA SER A 148 5.75 -28.74 -10.84
C SER A 148 4.77 -28.67 -12.01
N ASN A 149 3.48 -28.89 -11.80
CA ASN A 149 2.46 -28.73 -12.84
C ASN A 149 1.05 -28.44 -12.30
N ASN A 150 0.22 -27.80 -13.14
CA ASN A 150 -1.22 -27.59 -12.97
C ASN A 150 -1.57 -27.07 -11.56
N LEU A 151 -0.85 -26.05 -11.09
CA LEU A 151 -1.08 -25.44 -9.78
C LEU A 151 -2.52 -24.95 -9.68
N ASP A 152 -3.13 -25.03 -8.51
CA ASP A 152 -4.53 -24.64 -8.35
C ASP A 152 -4.70 -23.14 -8.05
N SER A 153 -3.74 -22.55 -7.35
CA SER A 153 -3.62 -21.09 -7.14
C SER A 153 -2.25 -20.81 -6.51
N VAL A 154 -1.72 -19.61 -6.73
CA VAL A 154 -0.48 -19.15 -6.10
C VAL A 154 -0.70 -17.76 -5.56
N ILE A 155 -0.42 -17.52 -4.29
CA ILE A 155 -0.64 -16.19 -3.70
C ILE A 155 0.60 -15.63 -3.05
N LEU A 156 0.81 -14.34 -3.28
CA LEU A 156 1.62 -13.54 -2.40
C LEU A 156 0.83 -13.19 -1.15
N TRP A 157 1.20 -13.83 -0.04
CA TRP A 157 0.69 -13.52 1.27
C TRP A 157 1.57 -12.47 1.94
N ARG A 158 0.99 -11.29 2.17
CA ARG A 158 1.71 -10.12 2.69
C ARG A 158 1.49 -9.98 4.19
N ASN A 159 2.49 -10.36 4.98
CA ASN A 159 2.52 -10.14 6.42
C ASN A 159 3.52 -9.04 6.78
N ILE A 160 3.23 -8.31 7.86
CA ILE A 160 4.08 -7.23 8.41
C ILE A 160 5.52 -7.71 8.66
N ALA A 161 5.71 -8.98 9.02
CA ALA A 161 7.03 -9.54 9.33
C ALA A 161 7.79 -10.05 8.09
N SER A 162 7.11 -10.56 7.07
CA SER A 162 7.70 -11.16 5.87
C SER A 162 6.67 -11.40 4.79
N TYR A 163 7.16 -11.51 3.55
CA TYR A 163 6.35 -11.87 2.39
C TYR A 163 6.56 -13.35 2.07
N PHE A 164 5.47 -14.09 1.93
CA PHE A 164 5.49 -15.50 1.62
C PHE A 164 4.67 -15.76 0.38
N ILE A 165 5.11 -16.68 -0.47
CA ILE A 165 4.31 -17.16 -1.59
C ILE A 165 3.80 -18.55 -1.25
N TYR A 166 2.50 -18.73 -1.23
CA TYR A 166 1.87 -20.03 -1.02
C TYR A 166 1.48 -20.60 -2.38
N PHE A 167 1.90 -21.83 -2.63
CA PHE A 167 1.48 -22.61 -3.80
C PHE A 167 0.43 -23.61 -3.31
N PHE A 168 -0.78 -23.55 -3.87
CA PHE A 168 -1.85 -24.48 -3.56
C PHE A 168 -1.97 -25.56 -4.62
N LYS A 169 -2.15 -26.80 -4.17
CA LYS A 169 -2.38 -27.96 -5.02
C LYS A 169 -3.24 -28.96 -4.26
N ASN A 170 -4.39 -29.31 -4.83
CA ASN A 170 -5.42 -30.11 -4.18
C ASN A 170 -5.74 -29.54 -2.78
N ASN A 171 -5.75 -30.39 -1.76
CA ASN A 171 -5.98 -29.96 -0.37
C ASN A 171 -4.70 -29.53 0.36
N ASN A 172 -3.59 -29.31 -0.33
CA ASN A 172 -2.30 -29.03 0.28
C ASN A 172 -1.70 -27.72 -0.21
N TYR A 173 -0.71 -27.23 0.53
CA TYR A 173 0.14 -26.13 0.12
C TYR A 173 1.61 -26.37 0.45
N ILE A 174 2.49 -25.70 -0.30
CA ILE A 174 3.87 -25.41 0.11
C ILE A 174 4.06 -23.90 0.22
N ARG A 175 4.98 -23.47 1.09
CA ARG A 175 5.28 -22.06 1.33
C ARG A 175 6.70 -21.73 0.93
N TYR A 176 6.82 -20.79 0.00
CA TYR A 176 8.07 -20.17 -0.42
C TYR A 176 8.30 -18.88 0.37
N ASN A 177 9.47 -18.78 0.98
CA ASN A 177 9.90 -17.59 1.70
C ASN A 177 10.71 -16.71 0.76
N THR A 178 10.19 -15.52 0.44
CA THR A 178 10.83 -14.65 -0.56
C THR A 178 12.13 -14.03 -0.06
N LYS A 179 12.36 -14.00 1.26
CA LYS A 179 13.60 -13.50 1.86
C LYS A 179 14.73 -14.51 1.77
N THR A 180 14.45 -15.80 1.99
CA THR A 180 15.46 -16.87 1.91
C THR A 180 15.58 -17.47 0.51
N GLY A 181 14.57 -17.26 -0.33
CA GLY A 181 14.51 -17.80 -1.68
C GLY A 181 14.22 -19.30 -1.72
N ALA A 182 13.60 -19.87 -0.68
CA ALA A 182 13.42 -21.31 -0.52
C ALA A 182 12.03 -21.69 0.00
N ILE A 183 11.61 -22.93 -0.30
CA ILE A 183 10.47 -23.56 0.39
C ILE A 183 10.85 -23.82 1.84
N ASP A 184 10.10 -23.24 2.78
CA ASP A 184 10.37 -23.34 4.23
C ASP A 184 9.23 -24.00 5.03
N ALA A 185 8.11 -24.32 4.38
CA ALA A 185 7.02 -25.10 4.97
C ALA A 185 6.24 -25.88 3.91
N GLY A 186 5.61 -26.97 4.37
CA GLY A 186 4.78 -27.86 3.57
C GLY A 186 5.55 -29.07 2.96
N PRO A 187 4.85 -29.98 2.26
CA PRO A 187 3.41 -29.96 1.98
C PRO A 187 2.59 -30.13 3.26
N GLY A 188 1.66 -29.22 3.50
CA GLY A 188 0.73 -29.29 4.63
C GLY A 188 -0.70 -29.12 4.14
N SER A 189 -1.69 -29.67 4.84
CA SER A 189 -3.09 -29.46 4.46
C SER A 189 -3.47 -27.99 4.59
N ILE A 190 -4.37 -27.51 3.73
CA ILE A 190 -4.87 -26.13 3.77
C ILE A 190 -5.37 -25.79 5.19
N GLN A 191 -6.14 -26.67 5.82
CA GLN A 191 -6.74 -26.43 7.13
C GLN A 191 -5.72 -26.34 8.27
N ALA A 192 -4.57 -27.01 8.13
CA ALA A 192 -3.48 -26.94 9.12
C ALA A 192 -2.73 -25.61 9.04
N GLY A 193 -2.52 -25.08 7.83
CA GLY A 193 -1.83 -23.80 7.62
C GLY A 193 -2.73 -22.57 7.70
N TRP A 194 -4.02 -22.74 7.40
CA TRP A 194 -5.00 -21.67 7.29
C TRP A 194 -6.22 -21.96 8.18
N PRO A 195 -6.11 -21.74 9.51
CA PRO A 195 -7.20 -21.99 10.45
C PRO A 195 -8.53 -21.36 10.02
N GLY A 196 -9.62 -22.12 10.05
CA GLY A 196 -10.95 -21.64 9.67
C GLY A 196 -11.25 -21.65 8.16
N VAL A 197 -10.26 -21.91 7.30
CA VAL A 197 -10.52 -22.22 5.89
C VAL A 197 -11.06 -23.64 5.80
N THR A 198 -12.28 -23.80 5.28
CA THR A 198 -12.98 -25.09 5.19
C THR A 198 -12.91 -25.72 3.80
N PHE A 199 -12.44 -24.96 2.80
CA PHE A 199 -12.25 -25.45 1.44
C PHE A 199 -11.19 -26.55 1.40
N ASN A 200 -11.46 -27.59 0.60
CA ASN A 200 -10.54 -28.70 0.36
C ASN A 200 -9.63 -28.47 -0.88
N LYS A 201 -9.75 -27.31 -1.50
CA LYS A 201 -8.97 -26.82 -2.64
C LYS A 201 -9.13 -25.30 -2.72
N ILE A 202 -8.06 -24.59 -3.06
CA ILE A 202 -8.13 -23.15 -3.38
C ILE A 202 -8.02 -23.03 -4.90
N GLN A 203 -9.04 -22.50 -5.57
CA GLN A 203 -9.03 -22.31 -7.02
C GLN A 203 -8.46 -20.97 -7.46
N ALA A 204 -8.59 -19.96 -6.61
CA ALA A 204 -8.02 -18.65 -6.83
C ALA A 204 -7.84 -18.01 -5.46
N ALA A 205 -6.90 -17.09 -5.33
CA ALA A 205 -6.78 -16.33 -4.10
C ALA A 205 -6.03 -15.02 -4.29
N VAL A 206 -6.33 -14.04 -3.42
CA VAL A 206 -5.65 -12.74 -3.46
C VAL A 206 -5.62 -12.07 -2.10
N SER A 207 -4.49 -11.43 -1.79
CA SER A 207 -4.33 -10.59 -0.60
C SER A 207 -4.67 -9.13 -0.94
N VAL A 208 -5.53 -8.49 -0.14
CA VAL A 208 -5.96 -7.10 -0.35
C VAL A 208 -5.85 -6.32 0.96
N ASP A 209 -5.33 -5.10 0.89
CA ASP A 209 -5.39 -4.16 2.00
C ASP A 209 -6.85 -3.78 2.27
N ALA A 210 -7.36 -4.19 3.43
CA ALA A 210 -8.73 -3.99 3.85
C ALA A 210 -9.10 -2.51 3.98
N ASP A 211 -8.11 -1.67 4.27
CA ASP A 211 -8.31 -0.23 4.43
C ASP A 211 -8.42 0.47 3.07
N LEU A 212 -8.03 -0.20 1.97
CA LEU A 212 -8.11 0.35 0.61
C LEU A 212 -9.38 -0.09 -0.13
N LEU A 213 -9.90 -1.28 0.13
CA LEU A 213 -11.06 -1.83 -0.59
C LEU A 213 -12.32 -0.98 -0.35
N GLY A 214 -12.78 -0.26 -1.37
CA GLY A 214 -13.93 0.65 -1.26
C GLY A 214 -13.62 1.94 -0.50
N SER A 215 -12.34 2.23 -0.28
CA SER A 215 -11.91 3.46 0.38
C SER A 215 -12.10 4.66 -0.54
N LYS A 216 -12.66 5.75 -0.01
CA LYS A 216 -12.68 7.06 -0.69
C LYS A 216 -11.29 7.73 -0.72
N ARG A 217 -10.21 6.96 -0.62
CA ARG A 217 -8.86 7.48 -0.79
C ARG A 217 -8.65 7.68 -2.28
N ASP A 218 -8.83 8.90 -2.74
CA ASP A 218 -8.52 9.29 -4.12
C ASP A 218 -7.09 8.82 -4.46
N ASN A 219 -6.87 8.39 -5.71
CA ASN A 219 -5.64 7.79 -6.26
C ASN A 219 -4.36 8.68 -6.18
N ASN A 220 -4.36 9.72 -5.35
CA ASN A 220 -3.19 10.50 -4.99
C ASN A 220 -2.37 9.80 -3.90
N ASN A 221 -1.78 8.66 -4.26
CA ASN A 221 -0.55 8.13 -3.69
C ASN A 221 -0.35 8.35 -2.17
N GLY A 222 -1.29 7.88 -1.35
CA GLY A 222 -1.09 7.61 0.08
C GLY A 222 -0.43 8.69 0.93
N LYS A 223 -0.57 9.98 0.59
CA LYS A 223 -0.03 11.06 1.43
C LYS A 223 -1.03 11.38 2.54
N CYS A 224 -0.86 10.73 3.69
CA CYS A 224 -1.37 11.22 4.97
C CYS A 224 -0.66 12.55 5.25
N GLY A 225 -1.17 13.63 4.65
CA GLY A 225 -0.59 14.96 4.75
C GLY A 225 0.39 15.38 3.64
N VAL A 226 0.60 16.70 3.51
CA VAL A 226 1.55 17.30 2.55
C VAL A 226 2.93 17.33 3.18
N CYS A 227 3.97 16.89 2.47
CA CYS A 227 5.35 16.96 2.94
C CYS A 227 6.28 17.51 1.86
N GLY A 228 7.29 18.27 2.27
CA GLY A 228 8.22 18.92 1.35
C GLY A 228 9.36 19.65 2.05
N THR A 229 10.16 20.35 1.24
CA THR A 229 11.24 21.23 1.68
C THR A 229 11.04 22.64 1.11
N ASN A 230 11.59 23.65 1.77
CA ASN A 230 11.49 25.04 1.32
C ASN A 230 12.71 25.86 1.77
N ASP A 231 13.45 26.42 0.81
CA ASP A 231 14.68 27.18 1.07
C ASP A 231 14.45 28.70 1.23
N THR A 232 13.21 29.17 1.12
CA THR A 232 12.81 30.56 1.34
C THR A 232 12.59 30.90 2.82
N GLY A 233 12.67 29.90 3.71
CA GLY A 233 12.41 30.05 5.14
C GLY A 233 10.95 30.24 5.51
N LYS A 234 10.00 30.12 4.58
CA LYS A 234 8.58 30.34 4.84
C LYS A 234 7.70 29.22 4.30
N HIS A 235 6.91 28.58 5.15
CA HIS A 235 5.92 27.57 4.76
C HIS A 235 4.50 28.10 5.00
N CYS A 236 3.59 27.88 4.05
CA CYS A 236 2.21 28.33 4.13
C CYS A 236 1.27 27.14 3.92
N PHE A 237 0.19 27.09 4.69
CA PHE A 237 -0.84 26.06 4.62
C PHE A 237 -2.20 26.65 4.98
N GLU A 238 -3.26 25.92 4.60
CA GLU A 238 -4.64 26.34 4.83
C GLU A 238 -5.23 25.59 6.03
N LEU A 239 -5.79 26.36 6.97
CA LEU A 239 -6.59 25.88 8.08
C LEU A 239 -8.08 26.19 7.83
N PRO A 240 -9.02 25.47 8.47
CA PRO A 240 -10.41 25.88 8.48
C PRO A 240 -10.58 27.33 8.95
N HIS A 241 -11.56 28.04 8.40
CA HIS A 241 -11.80 29.44 8.73
C HIS A 241 -12.08 29.62 10.23
N SER A 242 -11.50 30.64 10.83
CA SER A 242 -11.71 31.05 12.23
C SER A 242 -11.48 29.93 13.27
N ILE A 243 -10.64 28.94 12.97
CA ILE A 243 -10.33 27.85 13.89
C ILE A 243 -9.23 28.30 14.86
N ARG A 244 -9.35 27.90 16.14
CA ARG A 244 -8.29 28.08 17.13
C ARG A 244 -7.22 27.02 16.92
N PHE A 245 -5.96 27.45 16.87
CA PHE A 245 -4.82 26.55 16.75
C PHE A 245 -3.71 26.93 17.75
N GLY A 246 -3.01 25.90 18.23
CA GLY A 246 -1.82 26.03 19.06
C GLY A 246 -0.57 26.07 18.20
N LEU A 247 0.44 26.77 18.69
CA LEU A 247 1.80 26.75 18.15
C LEU A 247 2.77 26.56 19.30
N THR A 248 3.65 25.58 19.15
CA THR A 248 4.78 25.33 20.04
C THR A 248 6.06 25.36 19.22
N ALA A 249 6.99 26.24 19.58
CA ALA A 249 8.27 26.37 18.90
C ALA A 249 9.42 26.04 19.86
N TYR A 250 10.39 25.26 19.38
CA TYR A 250 11.61 24.88 20.09
C TYR A 250 12.84 25.35 19.30
N ALA A 251 13.80 25.95 19.99
CA ALA A 251 15.15 26.15 19.50
C ALA A 251 15.98 24.97 19.99
N ASN A 252 16.79 24.41 19.10
CA ASN A 252 17.71 23.33 19.42
C ASN A 252 19.11 23.64 18.87
N THR A 253 19.50 24.90 19.03
CA THR A 253 20.81 25.40 18.62
C THR A 253 21.25 26.55 19.51
N SER A 254 22.49 26.49 19.98
CA SER A 254 23.13 27.55 20.75
C SER A 254 23.95 28.51 19.86
N THR A 255 24.20 28.14 18.60
CA THR A 255 25.00 28.92 17.66
C THR A 255 24.18 29.98 16.95
N HIS A 256 22.93 29.66 16.59
CA HIS A 256 22.05 30.54 15.81
C HIS A 256 20.86 31.01 16.66
N GLN A 257 20.52 32.30 16.60
CA GLN A 257 19.27 32.78 17.20
C GLN A 257 18.10 32.47 16.26
N GLN A 258 17.12 31.71 16.74
CA GLN A 258 15.95 31.31 15.97
C GLN A 258 14.82 32.32 16.15
N THR A 259 14.25 32.79 15.05
CA THR A 259 13.11 33.72 15.01
C THR A 259 11.99 33.10 14.19
N ILE A 260 10.84 32.89 14.83
CA ILE A 260 9.62 32.34 14.23
C ILE A 260 8.65 33.50 14.08
N LYS A 261 8.27 33.80 12.83
CA LYS A 261 7.25 34.80 12.51
C LYS A 261 5.98 34.08 12.07
N VAL A 262 4.86 34.48 12.68
CA VAL A 262 3.54 33.90 12.41
C VAL A 262 2.74 34.87 11.57
N TYR A 263 2.25 34.41 10.43
CA TYR A 263 1.37 35.19 9.57
C TYR A 263 0.00 34.54 9.48
N ILE A 264 -1.05 35.37 9.54
CA ILE A 264 -2.45 34.97 9.33
C ILE A 264 -3.03 35.91 8.30
N ASP A 265 -3.60 35.38 7.23
CA ASP A 265 -4.14 36.13 6.10
C ASP A 265 -3.12 37.13 5.49
N ASN A 266 -1.85 36.70 5.44
CA ASN A 266 -0.68 37.48 5.03
C ASN A 266 -0.26 38.63 5.97
N LEU A 267 -0.94 38.83 7.09
CA LEU A 267 -0.55 39.80 8.12
C LEU A 267 0.40 39.14 9.12
N LEU A 268 1.50 39.82 9.45
CA LEU A 268 2.40 39.39 10.52
C LEU A 268 1.71 39.62 11.87
N VAL A 269 1.35 38.55 12.57
CA VAL A 269 0.60 38.62 13.84
C VAL A 269 1.47 38.41 15.07
N ASP A 270 2.62 37.73 14.93
CA ASP A 270 3.53 37.49 16.06
C ASP A 270 4.96 37.23 15.59
N THR A 271 5.93 37.47 16.47
CA THR A 271 7.35 37.17 16.27
C THR A 271 7.94 36.65 17.57
N LEU A 272 8.36 35.38 17.56
CA LEU A 272 8.92 34.69 18.70
C LEU A 272 10.40 34.41 18.45
N THR A 273 11.27 34.91 19.33
CA THR A 273 12.72 34.77 19.15
C THR A 273 13.39 34.19 20.38
N ARG A 274 14.18 33.13 20.20
CA ARG A 274 15.02 32.59 21.28
C ARG A 274 16.26 31.91 20.73
N ARG A 275 17.28 31.78 21.58
CA ARG A 275 18.49 30.99 21.35
C ARG A 275 18.59 29.94 22.46
N GLY A 276 19.17 28.77 22.15
CA GLY A 276 19.48 27.74 23.12
C GLY A 276 19.23 26.33 22.58
N THR A 277 19.89 25.35 23.18
CA THR A 277 19.65 23.92 22.93
C THR A 277 18.46 23.47 23.77
N ASP A 278 17.55 22.67 23.21
CA ASP A 278 16.34 22.18 23.89
C ASP A 278 15.51 23.27 24.61
N ASN A 279 15.42 24.47 24.02
CA ASN A 279 14.74 25.62 24.63
C ASN A 279 13.41 25.92 23.94
N VAL A 280 12.33 25.98 24.72
CA VAL A 280 11.01 26.41 24.22
C VAL A 280 11.08 27.89 23.82
N ILE A 281 10.96 28.20 22.54
CA ILE A 281 10.87 29.58 22.05
C ILE A 281 9.56 30.21 22.50
N GLY A 282 8.45 29.47 22.40
CA GLY A 282 7.15 29.90 22.90
C GLY A 282 6.07 28.84 22.68
N VAL A 283 5.02 28.96 23.50
CA VAL A 283 3.73 28.27 23.32
C VAL A 283 2.66 29.34 23.21
N LYS A 284 1.93 29.37 22.09
CA LYS A 284 0.95 30.41 21.77
C LYS A 284 -0.31 29.80 21.17
N THR A 285 -1.39 30.56 21.19
CA THR A 285 -2.66 30.21 20.56
C THR A 285 -3.12 31.36 19.68
N TYR A 286 -3.59 31.03 18.49
CA TYR A 286 -4.08 32.00 17.51
C TYR A 286 -5.42 31.54 16.92
N THR A 287 -6.03 32.40 16.10
CA THR A 287 -7.26 32.10 15.33
C THR A 287 -6.97 32.32 13.85
N SER A 288 -7.28 31.34 12.99
CA SER A 288 -6.82 31.27 11.59
C SER A 288 -7.38 32.32 10.62
N GLY A 289 -8.29 33.21 11.04
CA GLY A 289 -8.89 34.20 10.14
C GLY A 289 -9.61 33.54 8.95
N THR A 290 -9.21 33.87 7.72
CA THR A 290 -9.73 33.25 6.50
C THR A 290 -9.11 31.88 6.18
N GLY A 291 -8.17 31.40 7.00
CA GLY A 291 -7.59 30.06 6.90
C GLY A 291 -6.11 30.06 6.51
N LYS A 292 -5.63 31.11 5.85
CA LYS A 292 -4.25 31.16 5.35
C LYS A 292 -3.27 31.44 6.48
N VAL A 293 -2.49 30.43 6.86
CA VAL A 293 -1.44 30.55 7.89
C VAL A 293 -0.07 30.33 7.25
N CYS A 294 0.88 31.19 7.56
CA CYS A 294 2.27 30.98 7.17
C CYS A 294 3.22 31.10 8.36
N ILE A 295 4.19 30.22 8.42
CA ILE A 295 5.27 30.24 9.40
C ILE A 295 6.58 30.51 8.67
N GLU A 296 7.23 31.61 9.03
CA GLU A 296 8.57 31.95 8.56
C GLU A 296 9.57 31.73 9.69
N ILE A 297 10.64 30.99 9.41
CA ILE A 297 11.72 30.72 10.35
C ILE A 297 13.01 31.30 9.79
N VAL A 298 13.62 32.16 10.61
CA VAL A 298 14.82 32.92 10.29
C VAL A 298 15.83 32.64 11.39
N GLY A 299 17.06 32.30 11.03
CA GLY A 299 18.17 32.24 11.99
C GLY A 299 19.29 33.18 11.63
N ASP A 300 19.76 33.92 12.64
CA ASP A 300 20.70 35.04 12.51
C ASP A 300 20.32 36.01 11.38
N SER A 301 19.03 36.35 11.29
CA SER A 301 18.44 37.24 10.27
C SER A 301 18.46 36.71 8.83
N LYS A 302 18.80 35.43 8.60
CA LYS A 302 18.72 34.78 7.28
C LYS A 302 17.61 33.71 7.26
N PRO A 303 16.90 33.54 6.13
CA PRO A 303 15.93 32.47 6.00
C PRO A 303 16.56 31.09 6.25
N CYS A 304 15.89 30.25 7.03
CA CYS A 304 16.30 28.87 7.23
C CYS A 304 15.88 28.00 6.04
N LYS A 305 16.55 26.87 5.83
CA LYS A 305 15.98 25.77 5.02
C LYS A 305 14.96 25.04 5.87
N LEU A 306 13.79 24.76 5.30
CA LEU A 306 12.69 24.09 5.99
C LEU A 306 12.45 22.70 5.44
N ARG A 307 12.03 21.80 6.32
CA ARG A 307 11.36 20.55 5.99
C ARG A 307 10.08 20.47 6.79
N TYR A 308 8.97 20.12 6.14
CA TYR A 308 7.66 20.18 6.78
C TYR A 308 6.78 18.97 6.46
N PHE A 309 5.79 18.80 7.32
CA PHE A 309 4.74 17.79 7.24
C PHE A 309 3.42 18.39 7.75
N ASP A 310 2.41 18.41 6.90
CA ASP A 310 1.08 18.97 7.16
C ASP A 310 0.06 17.84 7.18
N ASN A 311 -0.41 17.41 8.34
CA ASN A 311 -1.40 16.35 8.43
C ASN A 311 -2.82 16.92 8.47
N THR A 312 -3.58 16.68 7.40
CA THR A 312 -5.03 16.90 7.34
C THR A 312 -5.72 15.53 7.40
N LEU A 313 -6.07 15.08 8.60
CA LEU A 313 -6.71 13.78 8.81
C LEU A 313 -8.19 13.84 8.48
N ASP A 314 -8.64 13.33 7.32
CA ASP A 314 -10.03 12.92 7.03
C ASP A 314 -11.15 13.77 7.71
N GLY A 315 -11.06 15.11 7.63
CA GLY A 315 -12.04 16.05 8.19
C GLY A 315 -12.01 16.25 9.72
N LYS A 316 -10.90 15.93 10.40
CA LYS A 316 -10.69 15.99 11.86
C LYS A 316 -9.42 16.78 12.24
N PRO A 317 -9.23 17.13 13.53
CA PRO A 317 -8.06 17.83 14.05
C PRO A 317 -6.72 17.39 13.45
N GLY A 318 -5.96 18.34 12.90
CA GLY A 318 -4.69 18.12 12.20
C GLY A 318 -3.49 18.72 12.93
N ALA A 319 -2.29 18.45 12.40
CA ALA A 319 -1.04 19.01 12.91
C ALA A 319 -0.07 19.37 11.78
N VAL A 320 0.69 20.45 11.97
CA VAL A 320 1.81 20.83 11.10
C VAL A 320 3.10 20.75 11.90
N ILE A 321 4.14 20.13 11.32
CA ILE A 321 5.48 20.10 11.90
C ILE A 321 6.45 20.70 10.89
N ILE A 322 7.25 21.67 11.32
CA ILE A 322 8.27 22.34 10.50
C ILE A 322 9.60 22.25 11.23
N GLY A 323 10.57 21.55 10.64
CA GLY A 323 11.97 21.56 11.06
C GLY A 323 12.76 22.57 10.24
N ALA A 324 13.67 23.29 10.89
CA ALA A 324 14.50 24.32 10.26
C ALA A 324 16.00 24.00 10.42
N GLU A 325 16.77 24.45 9.43
CA GLU A 325 18.23 24.32 9.38
C GLU A 325 18.85 25.65 8.90
N ASN A 326 19.87 26.12 9.60
CA ASN A 326 20.66 27.31 9.24
C ASN A 326 21.93 26.99 8.45
N GLY A 327 22.34 25.71 8.43
CA GLY A 327 23.54 25.23 7.76
C GLY A 327 23.32 24.38 6.51
N ASN A 328 24.35 23.60 6.18
CA ASN A 328 24.39 22.66 5.05
C ASN A 328 24.36 21.20 5.51
N LYS A 329 24.09 20.94 6.79
CA LYS A 329 24.04 19.59 7.36
C LYS A 329 22.77 18.83 6.98
N ASN A 330 21.73 19.55 6.55
CA ASN A 330 20.45 19.01 6.08
C ASN A 330 19.77 18.05 7.07
N ASN A 331 19.97 18.27 8.37
CA ASN A 331 19.35 17.50 9.47
C ASN A 331 18.15 18.22 10.10
N TYR A 332 17.89 19.50 9.78
CA TYR A 332 16.64 20.22 10.08
C TYR A 332 16.28 20.24 11.57
N ASN A 333 17.30 20.41 12.41
CA ASN A 333 17.18 20.28 13.85
C ASN A 333 17.59 21.53 14.63
N ASP A 334 17.78 22.68 13.97
CA ASP A 334 18.11 23.95 14.63
C ASP A 334 16.88 24.57 15.32
N SER A 335 15.70 24.40 14.74
CA SER A 335 14.43 24.62 15.43
C SER A 335 13.31 23.74 14.89
N ILE A 336 12.30 23.50 15.73
CA ILE A 336 11.10 22.74 15.38
C ILE A 336 9.88 23.56 15.79
N VAL A 337 8.93 23.71 14.88
CA VAL A 337 7.62 24.31 15.15
C VAL A 337 6.54 23.26 14.95
N VAL A 338 5.70 23.08 15.95
CA VAL A 338 4.54 22.18 15.93
C VAL A 338 3.28 23.02 16.06
N LEU A 339 2.33 22.83 15.17
CA LEU A 339 1.00 23.41 15.24
C LEU A 339 -0.05 22.32 15.38
N ASN A 340 -1.11 22.58 16.14
CA ASN A 340 -2.21 21.64 16.37
C ASN A 340 -3.57 22.33 16.46
N TRP A 341 -4.61 21.75 15.88
CA TRP A 341 -5.97 22.32 15.85
C TRP A 341 -7.04 21.24 15.61
N PRO A 342 -8.34 21.52 15.86
CA PRO A 342 -8.83 22.60 16.72
C PRO A 342 -8.36 22.43 18.15
N LEU A 343 -8.07 23.55 18.80
CA LEU A 343 -8.09 23.61 20.26
C LEU A 343 -9.54 23.78 20.72
N LEU A 344 -9.91 23.09 21.80
CA LEU A 344 -11.22 23.22 22.44
C LEU A 344 -11.44 24.63 23.01
#